data_AF-A0A7V0NMK3-F1
#
_entry.id   AF-A0A7V0NMK3-F1
#
_cell.length_a   1.000
_cell.length_b   1.000
_cell.length_c   1.000
_cell.angle_alpha   90.00
_cell.angle_beta   90.00
_cell.angle_gamma   90.00
#
_symmetry.space_group_name_H-M   'P 1'
#
loop_
_entity.id
_entity.type
_entity.pdbx_description
1 polymer ?
#
loop_
_entity_poly.entity_id
_entity_poly.type
_entity_poly.pdbx_seq_one_letter_code
_entity_poly.pdbx_strand_id
1 'polypeptide(L)'
;LLDQEGSFYFLEMNTRLQVEHTVTEMTTGIDLVAEQLAVAAGDPLSFDSVTVNGHAIELRINAENPAKDFLPNPGTITEYREPSGFGVRVDSWMQPGATVSQYYDNLIAKLVVWGRDRPEAIRRAKRAIDEYRIVGVATTIPAHRAVLEHETFVAGRHHTRFMEDEVVLGDVPFDFGQTMPTDEALTRRDMTVEVGGKRFEVTYWTPEAAPTSKATPGRKPPKRAGSSTVASGEPGLITAPMQGTIVKVPVKAGESVNADETICILEAMKMENEVKTPIAGELVDLRVQPGDAVSPGAVLAIVR
;
A
#
# COMPACT_ATOMS: atom_id res chain seq x y z
N LEU A 1 5.42 28.80 3.23
CA LEU A 1 6.60 28.22 3.90
C LEU A 1 7.06 29.18 4.98
N LEU A 2 7.38 28.69 6.18
CA LEU A 2 7.90 29.48 7.30
C LEU A 2 9.36 29.03 7.53
N ASP A 3 10.29 29.97 7.63
CA ASP A 3 11.69 29.68 7.94
C ASP A 3 11.98 29.69 9.46
N GLN A 4 13.24 29.48 9.85
CA GLN A 4 13.65 29.42 11.25
C GLN A 4 13.69 30.80 11.90
N GLU A 5 13.82 31.85 11.10
CA GLU A 5 13.82 33.25 11.49
C GLU A 5 12.39 33.81 11.68
N GLY A 6 11.36 33.05 11.29
CA GLY A 6 9.95 33.43 11.40
C GLY A 6 9.40 34.18 10.18
N SER A 7 10.15 34.26 9.09
CA SER A 7 9.68 34.83 7.82
C SER A 7 8.79 33.83 7.08
N PHE A 8 7.67 34.31 6.54
CA PHE A 8 6.76 33.49 5.76
C PHE A 8 6.80 33.86 4.27
N TYR A 9 6.68 32.83 3.44
CA TYR A 9 6.71 32.91 1.99
C TYR A 9 5.48 32.21 1.40
N PHE A 10 4.92 32.78 0.33
CA PHE A 10 3.86 32.16 -0.44
C PHE A 10 4.45 31.08 -1.36
N LEU A 11 3.81 29.90 -1.37
CA LEU A 11 4.15 28.82 -2.31
C LEU A 11 3.09 28.76 -3.41
N GLU A 12 1.84 28.50 -3.01
CA GLU A 12 0.69 28.39 -3.91
C GLU A 12 -0.62 28.54 -3.12
N MET A 13 -1.76 28.52 -3.85
CA MET A 13 -3.10 28.50 -3.28
C MET A 13 -3.92 27.39 -3.94
N ASN A 14 -4.49 26.51 -3.11
CA ASN A 14 -5.31 25.40 -3.58
C ASN A 14 -6.80 25.79 -3.53
N THR A 15 -7.45 25.86 -4.69
CA THR A 15 -8.85 26.32 -4.86
C THR A 15 -9.88 25.20 -4.65
N ARG A 16 -9.70 24.42 -3.58
CA ARG A 16 -10.60 23.33 -3.17
C ARG A 16 -10.56 23.17 -1.65
N LEU A 17 -11.53 22.45 -1.11
CA LEU A 17 -11.46 21.99 0.27
C LEU A 17 -10.20 21.14 0.46
N GLN A 18 -9.45 21.40 1.54
CA GLN A 18 -8.31 20.58 1.90
C GLN A 18 -8.76 19.33 2.63
N VAL A 19 -8.04 18.22 2.46
CA VAL A 19 -8.38 16.96 3.12
C VAL A 19 -8.31 17.15 4.65
N GLU A 20 -7.31 17.90 5.10
CA GLU A 20 -7.00 18.26 6.48
C GLU A 20 -7.86 19.40 7.05
N HIS A 21 -8.92 19.84 6.37
CA HIS A 21 -9.81 20.91 6.86
C HIS A 21 -10.40 20.62 8.24
N THR A 22 -10.49 19.33 8.61
CA THR A 22 -11.08 18.87 9.86
C THR A 22 -10.35 19.36 11.12
N VAL A 23 -9.04 19.65 11.06
CA VAL A 23 -8.37 20.29 12.21
C VAL A 23 -8.84 21.73 12.43
N THR A 24 -9.19 22.43 11.36
CA THR A 24 -9.79 23.77 11.44
C THR A 24 -11.18 23.69 12.06
N GLU A 25 -12.04 22.81 11.56
CA GLU A 25 -13.41 22.65 12.09
C GLU A 25 -13.39 22.30 13.59
N MET A 26 -12.50 21.39 14.00
CA MET A 26 -12.40 20.96 15.40
C MET A 26 -11.92 22.08 16.34
N THR A 27 -11.27 23.13 15.82
CA THR A 27 -10.77 24.25 16.64
C THR A 27 -11.62 25.50 16.53
N THR A 28 -12.37 25.69 15.44
CA THR A 28 -13.24 26.86 15.22
C THR A 28 -14.71 26.57 15.50
N GLY A 29 -15.15 25.31 15.39
CA GLY A 29 -16.55 24.92 15.43
C GLY A 29 -17.33 25.25 14.14
N ILE A 30 -16.63 25.65 13.08
CA ILE A 30 -17.23 25.99 11.78
C ILE A 30 -17.23 24.74 10.90
N ASP A 31 -18.40 24.38 10.36
CA ASP A 31 -18.53 23.35 9.33
C ASP A 31 -18.24 23.97 7.96
N LEU A 32 -17.06 23.66 7.40
CA LEU A 32 -16.59 24.29 6.17
C LEU A 32 -17.36 23.80 4.95
N VAL A 33 -17.89 22.57 4.98
CA VAL A 33 -18.70 22.03 3.89
C VAL A 33 -20.06 22.72 3.86
N ALA A 34 -20.68 22.93 5.03
CA ALA A 34 -21.94 23.68 5.14
C ALA A 34 -21.79 25.12 4.64
N GLU A 35 -20.73 25.83 5.06
CA GLU A 35 -20.46 27.19 4.57
C GLU A 35 -20.20 27.23 3.06
N GLN A 36 -19.48 26.25 2.51
CA GLN A 36 -19.26 26.15 1.06
C GLN A 36 -20.58 26.02 0.30
N LEU A 37 -21.51 25.20 0.79
CA LEU A 37 -22.84 25.04 0.18
C LEU A 37 -23.69 26.30 0.30
N ALA A 38 -23.68 26.96 1.46
CA ALA A 38 -24.43 28.20 1.68
C ALA A 38 -23.94 29.33 0.75
N VAL A 39 -22.63 29.56 0.70
CA VAL A 39 -22.04 30.57 -0.19
C VAL A 39 -22.28 30.25 -1.66
N ALA A 40 -22.19 28.97 -2.05
CA ALA A 40 -22.51 28.55 -3.41
C ALA A 40 -24.00 28.78 -3.78
N ALA A 41 -24.90 28.77 -2.79
CA ALA A 41 -26.31 29.13 -2.95
C ALA A 41 -26.57 30.64 -2.97
N GLY A 42 -25.55 31.46 -2.70
CA GLY A 42 -25.64 32.93 -2.67
C GLY A 42 -25.88 33.52 -1.28
N ASP A 43 -25.86 32.70 -0.23
CA ASP A 43 -25.97 33.17 1.15
C ASP A 43 -24.65 33.83 1.62
N PRO A 44 -24.70 34.80 2.54
CA PRO A 44 -23.50 35.32 3.20
C PRO A 44 -22.90 34.27 4.16
N LEU A 45 -21.68 34.52 4.63
CA LEU A 45 -21.08 33.72 5.71
C LEU A 45 -21.95 33.74 6.97
N SER A 46 -22.05 32.61 7.67
CA SER A 46 -22.85 32.51 8.90
C SER A 46 -22.22 33.21 10.11
N PHE A 47 -20.97 33.66 9.99
CA PHE A 47 -20.19 34.30 11.04
C PHE A 47 -19.50 35.57 10.53
N ASP A 48 -19.23 36.50 11.45
CA ASP A 48 -18.49 37.75 11.18
C ASP A 48 -17.03 37.69 11.66
N SER A 49 -16.72 36.73 12.53
CA SER A 49 -15.44 36.58 13.21
C SER A 49 -15.18 35.11 13.53
N VAL A 50 -13.91 34.73 13.60
CA VAL A 50 -13.47 33.36 13.87
C VAL A 50 -12.71 33.33 15.18
N THR A 51 -13.10 32.44 16.09
CA THR A 51 -12.35 32.15 17.31
C THR A 51 -11.75 30.76 17.21
N VAL A 52 -10.47 30.63 17.58
CA VAL A 52 -9.76 29.34 17.61
C VAL A 52 -9.61 28.89 19.06
N ASN A 53 -10.10 27.71 19.38
CA ASN A 53 -10.08 27.14 20.72
C ASN A 53 -9.40 25.76 20.74
N GLY A 54 -8.49 25.58 21.70
CA GLY A 54 -7.77 24.33 21.88
C GLY A 54 -6.78 24.04 20.75
N HIS A 55 -6.51 22.75 20.54
CA HIS A 55 -5.59 22.26 19.52
C HIS A 55 -6.11 20.96 18.93
N ALA A 56 -6.00 20.80 17.62
CA ALA A 56 -6.37 19.58 16.93
C ALA A 56 -5.19 18.97 16.17
N ILE A 57 -5.19 17.64 16.09
CA ILE A 57 -4.22 16.84 15.33
C ILE A 57 -5.03 15.88 14.47
N GLU A 58 -4.67 15.76 13.20
CA GLU A 58 -5.20 14.78 12.28
C GLU A 58 -4.13 13.77 11.91
N LEU A 59 -4.50 12.49 11.91
CA LEU A 59 -3.70 11.37 11.44
C LEU A 59 -4.43 10.71 10.28
N ARG A 60 -3.75 10.59 9.14
CA ARG A 60 -4.26 9.87 7.97
C ARG A 60 -3.93 8.40 8.09
N ILE A 61 -4.95 7.59 8.29
CA ILE A 61 -4.82 6.14 8.37
C ILE A 61 -4.86 5.62 6.94
N ASN A 62 -3.71 5.21 6.40
CA ASN A 62 -3.59 4.68 5.05
C ASN A 62 -3.29 3.18 5.11
N ALA A 63 -3.71 2.44 4.08
CA ALA A 63 -3.32 1.05 3.86
C ALA A 63 -1.90 0.97 3.28
N GLU A 64 -0.91 1.23 4.13
CA GLU A 64 0.53 1.24 3.79
C GLU A 64 1.29 0.47 4.85
N ASN A 65 2.46 -0.06 4.49
CA ASN A 65 3.35 -0.73 5.42
C ASN A 65 4.59 0.13 5.72
N PRO A 66 4.62 0.87 6.85
CA PRO A 66 5.77 1.69 7.21
C PRO A 66 7.09 0.92 7.35
N ALA A 67 7.04 -0.36 7.75
CA ALA A 67 8.24 -1.20 7.87
C ALA A 67 8.82 -1.60 6.50
N LYS A 68 8.04 -1.44 5.43
CA LYS A 68 8.46 -1.69 4.05
C LYS A 68 8.38 -0.40 3.22
N ASP A 69 8.95 0.67 3.75
CA ASP A 69 9.04 1.97 3.05
C ASP A 69 7.69 2.48 2.55
N PHE A 70 6.67 2.37 3.41
CA PHE A 70 5.29 2.81 3.13
C PHE A 70 4.65 2.16 1.90
N LEU A 71 5.11 0.98 1.48
CA LEU A 71 4.51 0.26 0.35
C LEU A 71 2.98 0.12 0.53
N PRO A 72 2.18 0.52 -0.48
CA PRO A 72 0.73 0.34 -0.44
C PRO A 72 0.35 -1.13 -0.23
N ASN A 73 -0.67 -1.36 0.59
CA ASN A 73 -1.14 -2.67 0.98
C ASN A 73 -2.67 -2.78 0.79
N PRO A 74 -3.15 -2.75 -0.47
CA PRO A 74 -4.57 -2.96 -0.75
C PRO A 74 -4.99 -4.37 -0.30
N GLY A 75 -6.23 -4.48 0.14
CA GLY A 75 -6.75 -5.72 0.69
C GLY A 75 -8.12 -5.54 1.34
N THR A 76 -8.70 -6.65 1.79
CA THR A 76 -10.00 -6.65 2.45
C THR A 76 -9.81 -6.47 3.94
N ILE A 77 -10.48 -5.46 4.50
CA ILE A 77 -10.53 -5.24 5.94
C ILE A 77 -11.52 -6.24 6.54
N THR A 78 -11.01 -7.23 7.27
CA THR A 78 -11.84 -8.29 7.89
C THR A 78 -12.43 -7.84 9.22
N GLU A 79 -11.76 -6.91 9.90
CA GLU A 79 -12.26 -6.28 11.11
C GLU A 79 -11.91 -4.80 11.12
N TYR A 80 -12.89 -3.98 11.50
CA TYR A 80 -12.77 -2.55 11.60
C TYR A 80 -13.49 -2.04 12.86
N ARG A 81 -12.72 -1.45 13.79
CA ARG A 81 -13.23 -0.77 14.97
C ARG A 81 -12.54 0.58 15.13
N GLU A 82 -13.34 1.64 15.12
CA GLU A 82 -12.87 3.00 15.30
C GLU A 82 -12.71 3.35 16.80
N PRO A 83 -11.79 4.27 17.14
CA PRO A 83 -11.75 4.90 18.45
C PRO A 83 -12.97 5.80 18.64
N SER A 84 -13.29 6.11 19.89
CA SER A 84 -14.44 6.97 20.19
C SER A 84 -14.19 7.86 21.41
N GLY A 85 -15.22 8.63 21.77
CA GLY A 85 -15.24 9.48 22.96
C GLY A 85 -14.94 10.94 22.69
N PHE A 86 -15.00 11.74 23.76
CA PHE A 86 -14.90 13.19 23.65
C PHE A 86 -13.60 13.66 23.01
N GLY A 87 -13.73 14.56 22.03
CA GLY A 87 -12.62 15.14 21.29
C GLY A 87 -11.98 14.18 20.28
N VAL A 88 -12.65 13.07 19.92
CA VAL A 88 -12.24 12.15 18.85
C VAL A 88 -13.31 12.17 17.76
N ARG A 89 -12.88 12.44 16.53
CA ARG A 89 -13.68 12.38 15.31
C ARG A 89 -12.99 11.44 14.34
N VAL A 90 -13.76 10.59 13.68
CA VAL A 90 -13.27 9.73 12.60
C VAL A 90 -14.11 10.01 11.37
N ASP A 91 -13.44 10.42 10.29
CA ASP A 91 -14.04 10.50 8.97
C ASP A 91 -13.54 9.29 8.18
N SER A 92 -14.42 8.33 7.90
CA SER A 92 -14.08 7.05 7.28
C SER A 92 -15.14 6.61 6.30
N TRP A 93 -14.75 5.75 5.35
CA TRP A 93 -15.66 5.04 4.46
C TRP A 93 -15.66 3.52 4.72
N MET A 94 -14.91 3.07 5.72
CA MET A 94 -14.70 1.65 6.00
C MET A 94 -15.82 1.01 6.79
N GLN A 95 -16.05 -0.26 6.48
CA GLN A 95 -16.83 -1.20 7.29
C GLN A 95 -16.17 -2.58 7.17
N PRO A 96 -16.40 -3.50 8.13
CA PRO A 96 -15.93 -4.88 7.99
C PRO A 96 -16.39 -5.49 6.65
N GLY A 97 -15.45 -6.08 5.91
CA GLY A 97 -15.66 -6.61 4.56
C GLY A 97 -15.36 -5.63 3.42
N ALA A 98 -15.10 -4.35 3.70
CA ALA A 98 -14.69 -3.39 2.68
C ALA A 98 -13.28 -3.74 2.12
N THR A 99 -13.10 -3.55 0.82
CA THR A 99 -11.81 -3.76 0.15
C THR A 99 -11.18 -2.44 -0.21
N VAL A 100 -9.97 -2.20 0.30
CA VAL A 100 -9.10 -1.12 -0.17
C VAL A 100 -8.58 -1.53 -1.55
N SER A 101 -9.09 -0.88 -2.57
CA SER A 101 -8.75 -1.16 -3.96
C SER A 101 -7.43 -0.49 -4.35
N GLN A 102 -6.68 -1.14 -5.23
CA GLN A 102 -5.48 -0.56 -5.85
C GLN A 102 -5.77 0.60 -6.83
N TYR A 103 -7.04 0.79 -7.22
CA TYR A 103 -7.44 1.81 -8.20
C TYR A 103 -7.71 3.18 -7.59
N TYR A 104 -7.75 3.28 -6.26
CA TYR A 104 -8.06 4.52 -5.54
C TYR A 104 -6.95 4.85 -4.54
N ASP A 105 -7.06 6.04 -3.95
CA ASP A 105 -6.24 6.42 -2.80
C ASP A 105 -6.41 5.38 -1.67
N ASN A 106 -5.30 5.06 -1.00
CA ASN A 106 -5.26 4.04 0.05
C ASN A 106 -5.65 4.60 1.43
N LEU A 107 -6.13 5.84 1.52
CA LEU A 107 -6.70 6.44 2.73
C LEU A 107 -7.93 5.65 3.20
N ILE A 108 -7.78 5.03 4.36
CA ILE A 108 -8.81 4.27 5.07
C ILE A 108 -9.71 5.23 5.85
N ALA A 109 -9.10 6.12 6.64
CA ALA A 109 -9.80 7.04 7.52
C ALA A 109 -8.92 8.25 7.89
N LYS A 110 -9.56 9.36 8.29
CA LYS A 110 -8.92 10.45 9.02
C LYS A 110 -9.28 10.33 10.49
N LEU A 111 -8.29 10.11 11.35
CA LEU A 111 -8.45 10.23 12.79
C LEU A 111 -8.12 11.66 13.20
N VAL A 112 -9.11 12.39 13.69
CA VAL A 112 -8.97 13.77 14.12
C VAL A 112 -9.21 13.82 15.62
N VAL A 113 -8.25 14.37 16.35
CA VAL A 113 -8.36 14.54 17.80
C VAL A 113 -8.23 16.00 18.17
N TRP A 114 -8.98 16.41 19.19
CA TRP A 114 -8.91 17.74 19.76
C TRP A 114 -8.57 17.66 21.25
N GLY A 115 -7.85 18.65 21.77
CA GLY A 115 -7.62 18.86 23.19
C GLY A 115 -7.59 20.34 23.54
N ARG A 116 -7.66 20.65 24.84
CA ARG A 116 -7.56 22.04 25.32
C ARG A 116 -6.21 22.69 25.00
N ASP A 117 -5.18 21.86 24.84
CA ASP A 117 -3.85 22.24 24.42
C ASP A 117 -3.22 21.11 23.58
N ARG A 118 -2.07 21.41 22.97
CA ARG A 118 -1.34 20.46 22.14
C ARG A 118 -0.90 19.19 22.90
N PRO A 119 -0.35 19.27 24.13
CA PRO A 119 -0.05 18.07 24.91
C PRO A 119 -1.27 17.16 25.15
N GLU A 120 -2.44 17.72 25.42
CA GLU A 120 -3.67 16.94 25.57
C GLU A 120 -4.10 16.30 24.25
N ALA A 121 -4.05 17.04 23.14
CA ALA A 121 -4.34 16.49 21.82
C ALA A 121 -3.40 15.30 21.50
N ILE A 122 -2.10 15.40 21.80
CA ILE A 122 -1.14 14.29 21.61
C ILE A 122 -1.49 13.08 22.49
N ARG A 123 -1.78 13.28 23.79
CA ARG A 123 -2.17 12.18 24.68
C ARG A 123 -3.45 11.49 24.19
N ARG A 124 -4.42 12.27 23.69
CA ARG A 124 -5.67 11.75 23.13
C ARG A 124 -5.43 11.03 21.80
N ALA A 125 -4.54 11.53 20.93
CA ALA A 125 -4.12 10.88 19.70
C ALA A 125 -3.56 9.48 19.98
N LYS A 126 -2.61 9.38 20.94
CA LYS A 126 -2.02 8.10 21.37
C LYS A 126 -3.08 7.11 21.84
N ARG A 127 -4.00 7.55 22.71
CA ARG A 127 -5.11 6.70 23.16
C ARG A 127 -6.00 6.24 21.99
N ALA A 128 -6.35 7.14 21.08
CA ALA A 128 -7.23 6.84 19.97
C ALA A 128 -6.60 5.86 18.97
N ILE A 129 -5.30 5.96 18.67
CA ILE A 129 -4.65 4.96 17.82
C ILE A 129 -4.55 3.58 18.48
N ASP A 130 -4.52 3.50 19.81
CA ASP A 130 -4.48 2.23 20.56
C ASP A 130 -5.84 1.52 20.58
N GLU A 131 -6.93 2.27 20.44
CA GLU A 131 -8.31 1.74 20.42
C GLU A 131 -8.70 1.17 19.05
N TYR A 132 -8.05 1.63 17.97
CA TYR A 132 -8.26 1.13 16.62
C TYR A 132 -8.06 -0.37 16.56
N ARG A 133 -8.95 -1.05 15.84
CA ARG A 133 -8.72 -2.41 15.39
C ARG A 133 -8.96 -2.47 13.89
N ILE A 134 -7.88 -2.67 13.13
CA ILE A 134 -7.92 -2.81 11.67
C ILE A 134 -7.17 -4.09 11.35
N VAL A 135 -7.86 -5.04 10.72
CA VAL A 135 -7.32 -6.36 10.41
C VAL A 135 -7.49 -6.63 8.92
N GLY A 136 -6.49 -7.23 8.28
CA GLY A 136 -6.51 -7.59 6.85
C GLY A 136 -5.56 -6.76 5.98
N VAL A 137 -5.14 -5.59 6.45
CA VAL A 137 -4.17 -4.72 5.76
C VAL A 137 -3.16 -4.14 6.75
N ALA A 138 -1.94 -3.87 6.28
CA ALA A 138 -1.01 -3.01 7.00
C ALA A 138 -1.54 -1.57 7.04
N THR A 139 -1.16 -0.80 8.07
CA THR A 139 -1.58 0.60 8.18
C THR A 139 -0.44 1.53 8.61
N THR A 140 -0.64 2.83 8.43
CA THR A 140 0.27 3.88 8.91
C THR A 140 0.24 4.13 10.42
N ILE A 141 -0.63 3.44 11.18
CA ILE A 141 -0.75 3.61 12.65
C ILE A 141 0.60 3.48 13.39
N PRO A 142 1.48 2.49 13.09
CA PRO A 142 2.78 2.39 13.73
C PRO A 142 3.68 3.62 13.51
N ALA A 143 3.65 4.20 12.30
CA ALA A 143 4.40 5.43 12.00
C ALA A 143 3.85 6.62 12.79
N HIS A 144 2.52 6.76 12.86
CA HIS A 144 1.90 7.80 13.69
C HIS A 144 2.28 7.69 15.16
N ARG A 145 2.34 6.46 15.70
CA ARG A 145 2.81 6.23 17.07
C ARG A 145 4.24 6.74 17.26
N ALA A 146 5.15 6.35 16.37
CA ALA A 146 6.55 6.79 16.44
C ALA A 146 6.66 8.32 16.43
N VAL A 147 5.91 9.01 15.54
CA VAL A 147 5.87 10.47 15.48
C VAL A 147 5.32 11.08 16.78
N LEU A 148 4.20 10.57 17.31
CA LEU A 148 3.57 11.08 18.52
C LEU A 148 4.44 10.87 19.78
N GLU A 149 5.33 9.88 19.77
CA GLU A 149 6.27 9.57 20.84
C GLU A 149 7.60 10.31 20.69
N HIS A 150 7.93 10.82 19.50
CA HIS A 150 9.18 11.50 19.22
C HIS A 150 9.29 12.86 19.93
N GLU A 151 10.40 13.10 20.65
CA GLU A 151 10.61 14.31 21.45
C GLU A 151 10.56 15.59 20.60
N THR A 152 11.16 15.59 19.41
CA THR A 152 11.13 16.72 18.47
C THR A 152 9.69 17.10 18.08
N PHE A 153 8.84 16.10 17.80
CA PHE A 153 7.44 16.34 17.48
C PHE A 153 6.69 16.84 18.70
N VAL A 154 6.85 16.23 19.89
CA VAL A 154 6.20 16.66 21.13
C VAL A 154 6.59 18.10 21.50
N ALA A 155 7.86 18.47 21.32
CA ALA A 155 8.36 19.81 21.55
C ALA A 155 7.95 20.83 20.46
N GLY A 156 7.39 20.38 19.33
CA GLY A 156 7.00 21.25 18.22
C GLY A 156 8.19 21.82 17.43
N ARG A 157 9.34 21.15 17.44
CA ARG A 157 10.59 21.62 16.81
C ARG A 157 10.93 20.88 15.51
N HIS A 158 9.91 20.44 14.77
CA HIS A 158 10.06 19.64 13.54
C HIS A 158 10.05 20.52 12.28
N HIS A 159 10.55 19.97 11.17
CA HIS A 159 10.58 20.60 9.85
C HIS A 159 9.99 19.66 8.79
N THR A 160 9.96 20.07 7.53
CA THR A 160 9.32 19.33 6.42
C THR A 160 10.03 18.04 6.02
N ARG A 161 11.23 17.77 6.54
CA ARG A 161 12.00 16.53 6.33
C ARG A 161 12.15 15.68 7.60
N PHE A 162 11.36 16.02 8.62
CA PHE A 162 11.47 15.40 9.94
C PHE A 162 11.27 13.87 9.90
N MET A 163 10.36 13.41 9.04
CA MET A 163 10.05 11.98 8.93
C MET A 163 11.26 11.21 8.38
N GLU A 164 11.94 11.76 7.39
CA GLU A 164 13.09 11.17 6.71
C GLU A 164 14.37 11.27 7.53
N ASP A 165 14.55 12.39 8.24
CA ASP A 165 15.81 12.72 8.89
C ASP A 165 15.87 12.18 10.35
N GLU A 166 14.74 12.07 11.07
CA GLU A 166 14.73 11.75 12.50
C GLU A 166 13.90 10.51 12.90
N VAL A 167 12.84 10.16 12.16
CA VAL A 167 11.91 9.11 12.61
C VAL A 167 12.38 7.73 12.17
N VAL A 168 12.77 6.91 13.14
CA VAL A 168 13.13 5.50 12.90
C VAL A 168 11.91 4.62 13.08
N LEU A 169 11.56 3.87 12.03
CA LEU A 169 10.47 2.91 12.03
C LEU A 169 11.01 1.52 12.34
N GLY A 170 10.42 0.87 13.35
CA GLY A 170 10.70 -0.53 13.65
C GLY A 170 9.78 -1.48 12.88
N ASP A 171 10.19 -2.75 12.82
CA ASP A 171 9.30 -3.83 12.37
C ASP A 171 8.16 -3.99 13.39
N VAL A 172 6.95 -3.60 12.99
CA VAL A 172 5.74 -3.84 13.78
C VAL A 172 4.94 -4.96 13.09
N PRO A 173 4.70 -6.10 13.77
CA PRO A 173 3.86 -7.15 13.23
C PRO A 173 2.46 -6.59 12.98
N PHE A 174 1.88 -6.95 11.83
CA PHE A 174 0.52 -6.57 11.47
C PHE A 174 -0.34 -7.81 11.27
N ASP A 175 -1.61 -7.70 11.66
CA ASP A 175 -2.54 -8.81 11.64
C ASP A 175 -3.31 -8.81 10.31
N PHE A 176 -2.98 -9.75 9.43
CA PHE A 176 -3.77 -10.02 8.22
C PHE A 176 -5.13 -10.66 8.53
N GLY A 177 -5.38 -11.05 9.78
CA GLY A 177 -6.52 -11.86 10.17
C GLY A 177 -6.41 -13.27 9.63
N GLN A 178 -7.45 -14.06 9.85
CA GLN A 178 -7.66 -15.23 9.00
C GLN A 178 -8.04 -14.72 7.62
N THR A 179 -7.27 -15.10 6.60
CA THR A 179 -7.71 -14.97 5.22
C THR A 179 -9.11 -15.57 5.13
N MET A 180 -10.12 -14.74 4.90
CA MET A 180 -11.33 -15.25 4.27
C MET A 180 -10.85 -15.90 2.97
N PRO A 181 -11.30 -17.12 2.62
CA PRO A 181 -10.85 -17.78 1.41
C PRO A 181 -11.36 -17.01 0.19
N THR A 182 -10.64 -15.97 -0.18
CA THR A 182 -10.73 -15.28 -1.45
C THR A 182 -9.47 -15.65 -2.21
N ASP A 183 -9.48 -16.90 -2.65
CA ASP A 183 -8.98 -17.39 -3.93
C ASP A 183 -9.10 -18.91 -3.87
N GLU A 184 -9.83 -19.49 -4.83
CA GLU A 184 -9.94 -20.93 -5.00
C GLU A 184 -8.54 -21.56 -4.89
N ALA A 185 -8.37 -22.58 -4.06
CA ALA A 185 -7.09 -23.28 -3.91
C ALA A 185 -6.58 -23.68 -5.31
N LEU A 186 -5.58 -22.96 -5.81
CA LEU A 186 -5.01 -23.22 -7.12
C LEU A 186 -4.17 -24.49 -7.01
N THR A 187 -4.54 -25.52 -7.77
CA THR A 187 -3.78 -26.77 -7.85
C THR A 187 -2.84 -26.71 -9.05
N ARG A 188 -1.56 -27.05 -8.78
CA ARG A 188 -0.53 -27.18 -9.83
C ARG A 188 -0.87 -28.35 -10.75
N ARG A 189 -0.97 -28.09 -12.05
CA ARG A 189 -1.13 -29.13 -13.08
C ARG A 189 -0.05 -29.01 -14.13
N ASP A 190 0.53 -30.14 -14.51
CA ASP A 190 1.51 -30.22 -15.58
C ASP A 190 0.82 -30.81 -16.83
N MET A 191 0.94 -30.13 -17.97
CA MET A 191 0.40 -30.60 -19.26
C MET A 191 1.46 -30.50 -20.34
N THR A 192 1.59 -31.55 -21.16
CA THR A 192 2.48 -31.51 -22.33
C THR A 192 1.74 -30.90 -23.52
N VAL A 193 2.21 -29.76 -24.03
CA VAL A 193 1.67 -29.07 -25.20
C VAL A 193 2.65 -29.20 -26.37
N GLU A 194 2.15 -29.53 -27.56
CA GLU A 194 2.95 -29.65 -28.77
C GLU A 194 2.79 -28.38 -29.64
N VAL A 195 3.89 -27.66 -29.87
CA VAL A 195 3.92 -26.46 -30.72
C VAL A 195 4.99 -26.66 -31.78
N GLY A 196 4.60 -26.58 -33.06
CA GLY A 196 5.52 -26.73 -34.18
C GLY A 196 6.23 -28.09 -34.25
N GLY A 197 5.58 -29.17 -33.79
CA GLY A 197 6.14 -30.53 -33.79
C GLY A 197 7.14 -30.82 -32.66
N LYS A 198 7.30 -29.90 -31.70
CA LYS A 198 8.08 -30.12 -30.46
C LYS A 198 7.16 -30.06 -29.25
N ARG A 199 7.40 -30.96 -28.29
CA ARG A 199 6.60 -31.10 -27.07
C ARG A 199 7.25 -30.34 -25.92
N PHE A 200 6.44 -29.59 -25.20
CA PHE A 200 6.82 -28.79 -24.05
C PHE A 200 5.97 -29.21 -22.86
N GLU A 201 6.59 -29.50 -21.71
CA GLU A 201 5.86 -29.64 -20.46
C GLU A 201 5.59 -28.26 -19.87
N VAL A 202 4.32 -27.90 -19.78
CA VAL A 202 3.84 -26.62 -19.28
C VAL A 202 3.13 -26.85 -17.97
N THR A 203 3.66 -26.29 -16.89
CA THR A 203 2.99 -26.20 -15.60
C THR A 203 2.05 -25.01 -15.60
N TYR A 204 0.79 -25.23 -15.25
CA TYR A 204 -0.21 -24.18 -15.10
C TYR A 204 -1.05 -24.41 -13.84
N TRP A 205 -1.59 -23.33 -13.28
CA TRP A 205 -2.35 -23.35 -12.04
C TRP A 205 -3.84 -23.24 -12.37
N THR A 206 -4.64 -24.19 -11.90
CA THR A 206 -6.11 -24.16 -12.08
C THR A 206 -6.82 -24.16 -10.75
N PRO A 207 -7.96 -23.46 -10.61
CA PRO A 207 -8.78 -23.62 -9.43
C PRO A 207 -9.25 -25.07 -9.25
N GLU A 208 -9.30 -25.51 -8.00
CA GLU A 208 -9.71 -26.86 -7.64
C GLU A 208 -11.20 -27.08 -7.99
N ALA A 209 -11.46 -27.60 -9.19
CA ALA A 209 -12.82 -27.97 -9.60
C ALA A 209 -13.35 -29.08 -8.69
N ALA A 210 -14.55 -28.86 -8.12
CA ALA A 210 -15.28 -29.87 -7.36
C ALA A 210 -15.40 -31.18 -8.18
N PRO A 211 -15.21 -32.36 -7.56
CA PRO A 211 -15.00 -33.60 -8.29
C PRO A 211 -16.27 -34.06 -9.04
N THR A 212 -16.28 -33.89 -10.36
CA THR A 212 -17.25 -34.53 -11.24
C THR A 212 -16.76 -35.92 -11.67
N SER A 213 -17.44 -36.95 -11.15
CA SER A 213 -17.62 -38.31 -11.69
C SER A 213 -16.45 -39.06 -12.37
N LYS A 214 -15.98 -40.08 -11.66
CA LYS A 214 -15.54 -41.43 -12.11
C LYS A 214 -15.06 -41.59 -13.56
N ALA A 215 -13.75 -41.81 -13.72
CA ALA A 215 -13.17 -42.52 -14.86
C ALA A 215 -12.53 -43.86 -14.41
N THR A 216 -12.85 -44.90 -15.16
CA THR A 216 -12.54 -46.34 -14.97
C THR A 216 -11.02 -46.64 -15.07
N PRO A 217 -10.46 -47.61 -14.29
CA PRO A 217 -9.01 -47.81 -14.24
C PRO A 217 -8.46 -48.57 -15.46
N GLY A 218 -7.62 -47.89 -16.24
CA GLY A 218 -6.82 -48.45 -17.33
C GLY A 218 -5.43 -48.92 -16.89
N ARG A 219 -5.11 -50.14 -17.28
CA ARG A 219 -3.93 -51.01 -17.04
C ARG A 219 -2.53 -50.34 -17.15
N LYS A 220 -1.63 -50.62 -16.19
CA LYS A 220 -0.19 -50.22 -16.18
C LYS A 220 0.71 -51.15 -17.01
N PRO A 221 1.70 -50.62 -17.75
CA PRO A 221 2.93 -51.32 -18.15
C PRO A 221 4.19 -50.85 -17.36
N PRO A 222 5.33 -51.58 -17.43
CA PRO A 222 6.30 -51.67 -16.33
C PRO A 222 7.47 -50.67 -16.37
N LYS A 223 8.15 -50.58 -15.21
CA LYS A 223 9.29 -49.72 -14.87
C LYS A 223 10.58 -50.04 -15.65
N ARG A 224 11.37 -48.99 -15.92
CA ARG A 224 12.84 -49.04 -16.08
C ARG A 224 13.50 -48.00 -15.18
N ALA A 225 14.72 -48.31 -14.75
CA ALA A 225 15.47 -47.67 -13.66
C ALA A 225 16.62 -46.78 -14.15
N GLY A 226 17.03 -45.82 -13.30
CA GLY A 226 18.25 -44.97 -13.36
C GLY A 226 18.13 -43.75 -14.29
N SER A 227 18.68 -42.57 -14.00
CA SER A 227 19.77 -42.20 -13.10
C SER A 227 19.70 -40.72 -12.65
N SER A 228 20.48 -40.44 -11.60
CA SER A 228 21.20 -39.19 -11.29
C SER A 228 20.43 -37.86 -11.15
N THR A 229 20.25 -37.49 -9.88
CA THR A 229 20.11 -36.13 -9.37
C THR A 229 21.22 -35.19 -9.85
N VAL A 230 20.84 -34.07 -10.46
CA VAL A 230 21.67 -32.87 -10.60
C VAL A 230 20.93 -31.74 -9.90
N ALA A 231 21.60 -31.08 -8.95
CA ALA A 231 21.05 -29.99 -8.15
C ALA A 231 20.68 -28.81 -9.05
N SER A 232 19.41 -28.45 -9.07
CA SER A 232 18.91 -27.22 -9.69
C SER A 232 18.97 -26.09 -8.67
N GLY A 233 19.84 -25.10 -8.90
CA GLY A 233 19.72 -23.80 -8.24
C GLY A 233 18.36 -23.18 -8.58
N GLU A 234 17.72 -22.57 -7.59
CA GLU A 234 16.43 -21.91 -7.76
C GLU A 234 16.57 -20.79 -8.82
N PRO A 235 15.69 -20.74 -9.84
CA PRO A 235 15.72 -19.66 -10.82
C PRO A 235 15.38 -18.31 -10.15
N GLY A 236 16.17 -17.28 -10.45
CA GLY A 236 15.92 -15.91 -9.99
C GLY A 236 14.74 -15.30 -10.73
N LEU A 237 13.53 -15.57 -10.25
CA LEU A 237 12.31 -14.98 -10.77
C LEU A 237 12.23 -13.50 -10.39
N ILE A 238 12.04 -12.63 -11.37
CA ILE A 238 11.81 -11.20 -11.16
C ILE A 238 10.34 -10.93 -11.43
N THR A 239 9.61 -10.46 -10.41
CA THR A 239 8.18 -10.18 -10.47
C THR A 239 7.87 -8.70 -10.32
N ALA A 240 6.75 -8.26 -10.88
CA ALA A 240 6.25 -6.90 -10.70
C ALA A 240 5.92 -6.64 -9.23
N PRO A 241 6.56 -5.65 -8.57
CA PRO A 241 6.31 -5.36 -7.16
C PRO A 241 4.93 -4.72 -6.94
N MET A 242 4.38 -4.10 -7.97
CA MET A 242 3.08 -3.42 -7.95
C MET A 242 2.44 -3.43 -9.35
N GLN A 243 1.17 -3.05 -9.42
CA GLN A 243 0.49 -2.85 -10.69
C GLN A 243 1.03 -1.60 -11.38
N GLY A 244 1.29 -1.67 -12.69
CA GLY A 244 1.73 -0.50 -13.44
C GLY A 244 1.88 -0.77 -14.93
N THR A 245 2.36 0.23 -15.65
CA THR A 245 2.66 0.15 -17.08
C THR A 245 4.17 0.15 -17.27
N ILE A 246 4.71 -0.76 -18.07
CA ILE A 246 6.13 -0.79 -18.39
C ILE A 246 6.46 0.39 -19.30
N VAL A 247 7.29 1.32 -18.83
CA VAL A 247 7.69 2.51 -19.60
C VAL A 247 8.92 2.20 -20.45
N LYS A 248 9.87 1.44 -19.91
CA LYS A 248 11.16 1.20 -20.55
C LYS A 248 11.76 -0.12 -20.11
N VAL A 249 12.40 -0.81 -21.04
CA VAL A 249 13.13 -2.06 -20.80
C VAL A 249 14.54 -1.92 -21.39
N PRO A 250 15.55 -1.57 -20.57
CA PRO A 250 16.91 -1.30 -21.05
C PRO A 250 17.72 -2.53 -21.43
N VAL A 251 17.33 -3.73 -20.94
CA VAL A 251 18.06 -5.00 -21.15
C VAL A 251 17.37 -5.90 -22.17
N LYS A 252 18.10 -6.88 -22.72
CA LYS A 252 17.56 -7.87 -23.66
C LYS A 252 17.76 -9.30 -23.16
N ALA A 253 16.83 -10.19 -23.50
CA ALA A 253 17.02 -11.62 -23.24
C ALA A 253 18.33 -12.12 -23.89
N GLY A 254 19.12 -12.89 -23.13
CA GLY A 254 20.46 -13.36 -23.46
C GLY A 254 21.61 -12.44 -22.99
N GLU A 255 21.30 -11.32 -22.33
CA GLU A 255 22.31 -10.40 -21.78
C GLU A 255 22.71 -10.81 -20.35
N SER A 256 23.98 -10.62 -20.00
CA SER A 256 24.46 -10.82 -18.63
C SER A 256 24.18 -9.56 -17.81
N VAL A 257 23.48 -9.73 -16.68
CA VAL A 257 23.11 -8.66 -15.74
C VAL A 257 23.80 -8.86 -14.40
N ASN A 258 24.12 -7.76 -13.72
CA ASN A 258 24.67 -7.76 -12.37
C ASN A 258 23.56 -7.71 -11.33
N ALA A 259 23.84 -8.08 -10.08
CA ALA A 259 22.91 -7.84 -8.98
C ALA A 259 22.63 -6.34 -8.84
N ASP A 260 21.39 -6.00 -8.50
CA ASP A 260 20.82 -4.64 -8.42
C ASP A 260 20.76 -3.88 -9.75
N GLU A 261 20.99 -4.55 -10.88
CA GLU A 261 20.85 -3.95 -12.21
C GLU A 261 19.37 -3.81 -12.62
N THR A 262 19.02 -2.67 -13.22
CA THR A 262 17.64 -2.35 -13.60
C THR A 262 17.22 -3.12 -14.86
N ILE A 263 16.16 -3.92 -14.72
CA ILE A 263 15.63 -4.76 -15.81
C ILE A 263 14.50 -4.05 -16.55
N CYS A 264 13.62 -3.34 -15.86
CA CYS A 264 12.59 -2.50 -16.47
C CYS A 264 12.16 -1.36 -15.56
N ILE A 265 11.58 -0.33 -16.15
CA ILE A 265 10.99 0.81 -15.47
C ILE A 265 9.47 0.69 -15.57
N LEU A 266 8.80 0.73 -14.44
CA LEU A 266 7.36 0.59 -14.29
C LEU A 266 6.76 1.90 -13.77
N GLU A 267 5.80 2.46 -14.49
CA GLU A 267 5.02 3.61 -14.03
C GLU A 267 3.79 3.13 -13.26
N ALA A 268 3.67 3.59 -12.02
CA ALA A 268 2.50 3.40 -11.19
C ALA A 268 2.21 4.70 -10.44
N MET A 269 0.95 5.08 -10.34
CA MET A 269 0.54 6.29 -9.59
C MET A 269 1.29 7.58 -10.02
N LYS A 270 1.63 7.71 -11.32
CA LYS A 270 2.42 8.82 -11.89
C LYS A 270 3.88 8.92 -11.41
N MET A 271 4.40 7.85 -10.83
CA MET A 271 5.82 7.72 -10.45
C MET A 271 6.47 6.57 -11.20
N GLU A 272 7.69 6.76 -11.65
CA GLU A 272 8.52 5.74 -12.28
C GLU A 272 9.28 4.94 -11.21
N ASN A 273 9.13 3.62 -11.22
CA ASN A 273 9.78 2.69 -10.31
C ASN A 273 10.70 1.75 -11.08
N GLU A 274 11.96 1.66 -10.66
CA GLU A 274 12.93 0.74 -11.24
C GLU A 274 12.76 -0.66 -10.65
N VAL A 275 12.55 -1.66 -11.51
CA VAL A 275 12.56 -3.07 -11.13
C VAL A 275 13.97 -3.62 -11.36
N LYS A 276 14.62 -4.05 -10.29
CA LYS A 276 16.02 -4.51 -10.27
C LYS A 276 16.12 -6.02 -10.06
N THR A 277 17.18 -6.63 -10.58
CA THR A 277 17.47 -8.06 -10.34
C THR A 277 18.16 -8.26 -8.98
N PRO A 278 17.72 -9.21 -8.14
CA PRO A 278 18.37 -9.50 -6.85
C PRO A 278 19.66 -10.33 -7.01
N ILE A 279 19.90 -10.91 -8.18
CA ILE A 279 21.06 -11.77 -8.46
C ILE A 279 21.76 -11.34 -9.75
N ALA A 280 23.07 -11.58 -9.82
CA ALA A 280 23.82 -11.51 -11.07
C ALA A 280 23.65 -12.81 -11.86
N GLY A 281 23.54 -12.74 -13.18
CA GLY A 281 23.37 -13.92 -14.04
C GLY A 281 23.00 -13.56 -15.48
N GLU A 282 22.61 -14.56 -16.25
CA GLU A 282 22.13 -14.39 -17.62
C GLU A 282 20.60 -14.20 -17.62
N LEU A 283 20.12 -13.17 -18.33
CA LEU A 283 18.70 -12.90 -18.51
C LEU A 283 18.09 -13.89 -19.51
N VAL A 284 17.65 -15.06 -19.05
CA VAL A 284 17.20 -16.15 -19.92
C VAL A 284 15.82 -15.93 -20.53
N ASP A 285 14.97 -15.14 -19.89
CA ASP A 285 13.61 -14.87 -20.36
C ASP A 285 13.17 -13.46 -19.93
N LEU A 286 12.62 -12.68 -20.86
CA LEU A 286 12.11 -11.32 -20.64
C LEU A 286 10.69 -11.26 -21.23
N ARG A 287 9.69 -11.12 -20.37
CA ARG A 287 8.27 -11.32 -20.71
C ARG A 287 7.48 -10.03 -20.91
N VAL A 288 8.17 -8.89 -20.93
CA VAL A 288 7.55 -7.58 -20.98
C VAL A 288 8.23 -6.66 -21.98
N GLN A 289 7.43 -5.76 -22.56
CA GLN A 289 7.84 -4.70 -23.47
C GLN A 289 7.24 -3.35 -23.03
N PRO A 290 7.81 -2.22 -23.47
CA PRO A 290 7.22 -0.90 -23.23
C PRO A 290 5.76 -0.83 -23.69
N GLY A 291 4.87 -0.33 -22.83
CA GLY A 291 3.43 -0.25 -23.04
C GLY A 291 2.61 -1.38 -22.40
N ASP A 292 3.25 -2.45 -21.93
CA ASP A 292 2.54 -3.55 -21.28
C ASP A 292 2.03 -3.14 -19.89
N ALA A 293 0.76 -3.48 -19.61
CA ALA A 293 0.19 -3.37 -18.27
C ALA A 293 0.46 -4.65 -17.49
N VAL A 294 1.01 -4.53 -16.29
CA VAL A 294 1.38 -5.67 -15.43
C VAL A 294 0.68 -5.58 -14.08
N SER A 295 0.32 -6.74 -13.53
CA SER A 295 -0.29 -6.88 -12.20
C SER A 295 0.76 -7.27 -11.15
N PRO A 296 0.53 -7.00 -9.85
CA PRO A 296 1.46 -7.42 -8.80
C PRO A 296 1.73 -8.92 -8.86
N GLY A 297 3.00 -9.32 -8.72
CA GLY A 297 3.41 -10.72 -8.81
C GLY A 297 3.54 -11.28 -10.23
N ALA A 298 3.20 -10.51 -11.28
CA ALA A 298 3.42 -10.93 -12.66
C ALA A 298 4.93 -11.14 -12.92
N VAL A 299 5.29 -12.25 -13.55
CA VAL A 299 6.69 -12.57 -13.87
C VAL A 299 7.16 -11.68 -15.01
N LEU A 300 8.13 -10.81 -14.73
CA LEU A 300 8.69 -9.86 -15.69
C LEU A 300 9.90 -10.45 -16.42
N ALA A 301 10.77 -11.13 -15.68
CA ALA A 301 11.97 -11.74 -16.23
C ALA A 301 12.47 -12.92 -15.36
N ILE A 302 13.35 -13.74 -15.95
CA ILE A 302 14.03 -14.85 -15.27
C ILE A 302 15.54 -14.68 -15.48
N VAL A 303 16.29 -14.69 -14.39
CA VAL A 303 17.76 -14.67 -14.38
C VAL A 303 18.28 -16.01 -13.88
N ARG A 304 19.32 -16.52 -14.54
CA ARG A 304 19.96 -17.81 -14.25
C ARG A 304 21.47 -17.68 -14.04
#